data_AF-A0A1B5KVW6-F1
#
_entry.id   AF-A0A1B5KVW6-F1
#
_cell.length_a   1.000
_cell.length_b   1.000
_cell.length_c   1.000
_cell.angle_alpha   90.00
_cell.angle_beta   90.00
_cell.angle_gamma   90.00
#
_symmetry.space_group_name_H-M   'P 1'
#
loop_
_entity.id
_entity.type
_entity.pdbx_description
1 polymer ?
#
loop_
_entity_poly.entity_id
_entity_poly.type
_entity_poly.pdbx_seq_one_letter_code
_entity_poly.pdbx_strand_id
1 'polypeptide(L)'
;MARTKRHSTAQHSTTHSLGGDDHDKEAAAGTDDWPPAGYEELKNLEHPGRAGDPTSRECLMEEASSVASTLKCPCCESYLATNKAGASAANQPRESSDSAVILAQYSNEGGIQRDINLMDSLTEEAYLQAHPEARPARAFHVMCSEGDIAGMIDLLRDESEQGADVGSIVRYQDPLANMKSGLHLSVEKQQEEIVWTLLWLSSTLATESFPDLVRHAAEEFGLGRLSVQANEDIRGLRDCHGRTAETIAKQDPGVLSVLLEGGALTP
;
A
#
# COMPACT_ATOMS: atom_id res chain seq x y z
N MET A 1 -71.14 -7.50 40.22
CA MET A 1 -70.64 -6.11 40.37
C MET A 1 -69.78 -5.83 39.14
N ALA A 2 -70.18 -4.96 38.21
CA ALA A 2 -69.94 -3.51 38.20
C ALA A 2 -68.43 -3.18 38.09
N ARG A 3 -67.93 -2.33 37.17
CA ARG A 3 -68.51 -1.47 36.11
C ARG A 3 -67.38 -1.27 35.04
N THR A 4 -67.58 -1.48 33.73
CA THR A 4 -68.23 -0.56 32.75
C THR A 4 -67.27 0.42 32.04
N LYS A 5 -66.99 0.13 30.74
CA LYS A 5 -66.86 1.09 29.59
C LYS A 5 -65.55 1.94 29.49
N ARG A 6 -65.06 2.37 28.32
CA ARG A 6 -65.40 2.11 26.89
C ARG A 6 -64.37 2.74 25.91
N HIS A 7 -64.24 2.13 24.72
CA HIS A 7 -64.15 2.77 23.36
C HIS A 7 -63.00 3.75 23.06
N SER A 8 -62.60 4.05 21.81
CA SER A 8 -62.79 3.54 20.42
C SER A 8 -61.84 4.45 19.56
N THR A 9 -61.36 4.19 18.35
CA THR A 9 -61.98 3.66 17.12
C THR A 9 -60.89 3.29 16.11
N ALA A 10 -61.21 2.36 15.21
CA ALA A 10 -60.59 2.02 13.93
C ALA A 10 -60.16 3.26 13.08
N GLN A 11 -59.24 3.18 12.11
CA GLN A 11 -59.27 2.52 10.78
C GLN A 11 -57.84 2.56 10.16
N HIS A 12 -57.41 1.93 9.06
CA HIS A 12 -58.00 1.04 8.02
C HIS A 12 -56.87 0.13 7.44
N SER A 13 -57.13 -1.05 6.83
CA SER A 13 -57.22 -1.35 5.37
C SER A 13 -56.13 -0.81 4.43
N THR A 14 -55.66 -1.53 3.39
CA THR A 14 -55.79 -2.96 2.96
C THR A 14 -54.68 -3.22 1.91
N THR A 15 -54.22 -4.46 1.78
CA THR A 15 -53.31 -4.95 0.71
C THR A 15 -53.85 -4.77 -0.71
N HIS A 16 -53.01 -4.47 -1.70
CA HIS A 16 -53.12 -5.14 -3.01
C HIS A 16 -51.79 -5.15 -3.79
N SER A 17 -51.71 -6.11 -4.71
CA SER A 17 -50.53 -6.48 -5.50
C SER A 17 -50.76 -6.27 -7.01
N LEU A 18 -49.68 -6.20 -7.81
CA LEU A 18 -49.45 -6.81 -9.14
C LEU A 18 -48.76 -5.88 -10.18
N GLY A 19 -47.86 -6.47 -10.98
CA GLY A 19 -47.21 -5.88 -12.17
C GLY A 19 -45.94 -5.08 -11.84
N GLY A 20 -44.74 -5.35 -12.38
CA GLY A 20 -44.33 -6.34 -13.38
C GLY A 20 -44.12 -5.72 -14.76
N ASP A 21 -42.85 -5.47 -15.12
CA ASP A 21 -42.38 -5.24 -16.49
C ASP A 21 -40.87 -5.57 -16.54
N ASP A 22 -40.49 -6.49 -17.43
CA ASP A 22 -39.09 -6.82 -17.75
C ASP A 22 -38.55 -5.79 -18.77
N HIS A 23 -37.37 -5.22 -18.55
CA HIS A 23 -36.54 -4.67 -19.64
C HIS A 23 -35.06 -4.91 -19.39
N ASP A 24 -34.44 -5.59 -20.37
CA ASP A 24 -33.01 -5.83 -20.48
C ASP A 24 -32.19 -4.53 -20.69
N LYS A 25 -30.87 -4.69 -20.51
CA LYS A 25 -29.78 -3.72 -20.71
C LYS A 25 -29.52 -2.81 -19.48
N GLU A 26 -28.29 -2.56 -19.07
CA GLU A 26 -27.00 -2.83 -19.74
C GLU A 26 -25.98 -3.26 -18.68
N ALA A 27 -25.22 -4.34 -18.95
CA ALA A 27 -24.05 -4.67 -18.15
C ALA A 27 -22.93 -3.68 -18.51
N ALA A 28 -22.96 -2.50 -17.89
CA ALA A 28 -21.85 -1.58 -17.94
C ALA A 28 -20.66 -2.25 -17.25
N ALA A 29 -19.67 -2.67 -18.04
CA ALA A 29 -18.32 -2.90 -17.55
C ALA A 29 -17.79 -1.56 -17.05
N GLY A 30 -18.00 -1.28 -15.77
CA GLY A 30 -17.34 -0.20 -15.06
C GLY A 30 -15.85 -0.51 -15.09
N THR A 31 -15.12 0.24 -15.91
CA THR A 31 -13.68 0.15 -16.03
C THR A 31 -13.03 0.41 -14.67
N ASP A 32 -12.05 -0.41 -14.31
CA ASP A 32 -11.12 -0.19 -13.20
C ASP A 32 -10.29 1.09 -13.48
N ASP A 33 -10.88 2.25 -13.21
CA ASP A 33 -10.29 3.57 -13.40
C ASP A 33 -10.14 4.26 -12.03
N TRP A 34 -9.36 3.59 -11.16
CA TRP A 34 -8.84 4.18 -9.93
C TRP A 34 -7.36 4.50 -10.13
N PRO A 35 -6.94 5.77 -9.95
CA PRO A 35 -5.61 6.20 -10.35
C PRO A 35 -4.55 5.85 -9.28
N PRO A 36 -3.42 5.24 -9.65
CA PRO A 36 -2.19 5.48 -8.90
C PRO A 36 -1.85 6.97 -8.93
N ALA A 37 -1.60 7.60 -7.79
CA ALA A 37 -0.92 8.89 -7.80
C ALA A 37 0.53 8.68 -8.28
N GLY A 38 0.84 9.03 -9.55
CA GLY A 38 2.22 9.01 -10.07
C GLY A 38 2.50 8.39 -11.45
N TYR A 39 1.49 8.08 -12.29
CA TYR A 39 1.69 7.52 -13.65
C TYR A 39 1.51 8.54 -14.80
N GLU A 40 2.09 9.75 -14.68
CA GLU A 40 2.12 10.67 -15.84
C GLU A 40 3.05 10.16 -16.96
N GLU A 41 2.42 9.52 -17.95
CA GLU A 41 2.79 9.43 -19.37
C GLU A 41 4.28 9.23 -19.74
N LEU A 42 4.74 7.97 -19.73
CA LEU A 42 6.17 7.63 -19.69
C LEU A 42 6.75 7.22 -21.05
N LYS A 43 6.51 8.06 -22.06
CA LYS A 43 6.73 7.76 -23.49
C LYS A 43 8.19 7.64 -23.97
N ASN A 44 9.20 7.97 -23.15
CA ASN A 44 10.59 8.05 -23.60
C ASN A 44 11.58 7.44 -22.60
N LEU A 45 11.80 6.12 -22.69
CA LEU A 45 13.02 5.47 -22.18
C LEU A 45 14.00 5.24 -23.34
N GLU A 46 15.08 6.00 -23.36
CA GLU A 46 16.21 5.77 -24.27
C GLU A 46 17.27 4.91 -23.58
N HIS A 47 17.31 3.62 -23.91
CA HIS A 47 18.43 2.74 -23.55
C HIS A 47 19.55 2.83 -24.60
N PRO A 48 20.83 2.57 -24.23
CA PRO A 48 21.96 2.49 -25.17
C PRO A 48 21.93 1.23 -26.06
N GLY A 49 20.76 0.60 -26.22
CA GLY A 49 20.48 -0.41 -27.24
C GLY A 49 20.34 0.26 -28.62
N ARG A 50 20.87 -0.38 -29.64
CA ARG A 50 21.14 0.24 -30.94
C ARG A 50 19.87 0.69 -31.71
N ALA A 51 19.55 1.98 -31.62
CA ALA A 51 18.77 2.81 -32.56
C ALA A 51 17.50 2.20 -33.19
N GLY A 52 16.32 2.64 -32.75
CA GLY A 52 15.13 2.64 -33.60
C GLY A 52 13.79 2.70 -32.88
N ASP A 53 13.63 1.95 -31.80
CA ASP A 53 12.36 1.81 -31.07
C ASP A 53 12.57 2.10 -29.58
N PRO A 54 11.83 3.05 -28.97
CA PRO A 54 11.79 3.20 -27.54
C PRO A 54 10.99 2.04 -26.95
N THR A 55 11.66 1.13 -26.23
CA THR A 55 10.93 0.21 -25.35
C THR A 55 10.30 1.04 -24.25
N SER A 56 8.98 1.24 -24.34
CA SER A 56 8.24 2.04 -23.37
C SER A 56 8.30 1.38 -21.99
N ARG A 57 8.11 2.17 -20.93
CA ARG A 57 8.14 1.62 -19.56
C ARG A 57 7.07 0.55 -19.40
N GLU A 58 5.90 0.75 -20.00
CA GLU A 58 4.75 -0.13 -19.95
C GLU A 58 5.14 -1.54 -20.44
N CYS A 59 5.77 -1.66 -21.61
CA CYS A 59 6.26 -2.95 -22.13
C CYS A 59 7.29 -3.63 -21.20
N LEU A 60 8.16 -2.85 -20.54
CA LEU A 60 9.13 -3.37 -19.58
C LEU A 60 8.46 -3.87 -18.29
N MET A 61 7.37 -3.23 -17.87
CA MET A 61 6.60 -3.56 -16.68
C MET A 61 5.62 -4.72 -16.93
N GLU A 62 5.02 -4.81 -18.12
CA GLU A 62 4.24 -5.98 -18.56
C GLU A 62 5.07 -7.27 -18.47
N GLU A 63 6.33 -7.23 -18.92
CA GLU A 63 7.26 -8.35 -18.86
C GLU A 63 8.17 -8.35 -17.61
N ALA A 64 7.81 -7.62 -16.55
CA ALA A 64 8.67 -7.37 -15.38
C ALA A 64 9.32 -8.65 -14.80
N SER A 65 8.55 -9.72 -14.64
CA SER A 65 9.03 -11.03 -14.16
C SER A 65 10.13 -11.64 -15.06
N SER A 66 10.01 -11.48 -16.38
CA SER A 66 10.98 -11.93 -17.38
C SER A 66 12.21 -11.02 -17.38
N VAL A 67 12.01 -9.71 -17.30
CA VAL A 67 13.09 -8.70 -17.29
C VAL A 67 13.96 -8.81 -16.03
N ALA A 68 13.35 -8.90 -14.84
CA ALA A 68 14.05 -9.00 -13.56
C ALA A 68 14.91 -10.29 -13.46
N SER A 69 14.42 -11.39 -14.02
CA SER A 69 15.12 -12.69 -13.96
C SER A 69 16.18 -12.88 -15.06
N THR A 70 15.98 -12.29 -16.26
CA THR A 70 16.90 -12.45 -17.40
C THR A 70 17.86 -11.28 -17.59
N LEU A 71 17.54 -10.11 -17.04
CA LEU A 71 18.23 -8.83 -17.25
C LEU A 71 18.30 -8.42 -18.73
N LYS A 72 17.31 -8.83 -19.54
CA LYS A 72 17.21 -8.55 -20.98
C LYS A 72 16.00 -7.70 -21.33
N CYS A 73 16.12 -6.94 -22.42
CA CYS A 73 15.01 -6.30 -23.10
C CYS A 73 14.09 -7.35 -23.76
N PRO A 74 12.77 -7.31 -23.55
CA PRO A 74 11.84 -8.27 -24.16
C PRO A 74 11.74 -8.08 -25.69
N CYS A 75 11.91 -6.85 -26.20
CA CYS A 75 11.76 -6.55 -27.63
C CYS A 75 12.97 -6.92 -28.49
N CYS A 76 14.20 -6.83 -27.96
CA CYS A 76 15.42 -7.02 -28.74
C CYS A 76 16.51 -7.90 -28.08
N GLU A 77 16.19 -8.57 -26.97
CA GLU A 77 17.08 -9.43 -26.18
C GLU A 77 18.38 -8.79 -25.65
N SER A 78 18.58 -7.49 -25.85
CA SER A 78 19.77 -6.77 -25.39
C SER A 78 19.86 -6.81 -23.87
N TYR A 79 21.05 -7.09 -23.34
CA TYR A 79 21.30 -7.09 -21.90
C TYR A 79 21.22 -5.66 -21.34
N LEU A 80 20.40 -5.45 -20.32
CA LEU A 80 20.05 -4.15 -19.77
C LEU A 80 20.85 -3.78 -18.51
N ALA A 81 21.31 -4.78 -17.75
CA ALA A 81 21.96 -4.51 -16.47
C ALA A 81 23.36 -3.92 -16.64
N THR A 82 23.64 -2.89 -15.85
CA THR A 82 24.97 -2.31 -15.68
C THR A 82 25.59 -2.89 -14.42
N ASN A 83 26.71 -3.62 -14.55
CA ASN A 83 27.46 -4.08 -13.38
C ASN A 83 28.20 -2.88 -12.78
N LYS A 84 28.21 -2.73 -11.44
CA LYS A 84 29.00 -1.70 -10.75
C LYS A 84 30.53 -1.91 -10.88
N ALA A 85 30.97 -3.04 -11.41
CA ALA A 85 32.34 -3.25 -11.86
C ALA A 85 32.63 -2.40 -13.11
N GLY A 86 33.42 -1.34 -12.95
CA GLY A 86 33.80 -0.44 -14.04
C GLY A 86 34.42 -1.16 -15.24
N ALA A 87 34.34 -0.53 -16.41
CA ALA A 87 34.58 -1.11 -17.74
C ALA A 87 36.01 -1.68 -17.97
N SER A 88 36.33 -2.84 -17.39
CA SER A 88 37.49 -3.70 -17.68
C SER A 88 37.37 -5.07 -16.98
N ALA A 89 36.37 -5.88 -17.33
CA ALA A 89 36.29 -7.28 -16.90
C ALA A 89 35.54 -8.17 -17.92
N ALA A 90 36.13 -8.39 -19.09
CA ALA A 90 35.76 -9.56 -19.88
C ALA A 90 36.21 -10.82 -19.12
N ASN A 91 35.25 -11.68 -18.74
CA ASN A 91 35.39 -12.85 -17.87
C ASN A 91 35.44 -12.57 -16.35
N GLN A 92 34.28 -12.38 -15.74
CA GLN A 92 34.02 -12.79 -14.34
C GLN A 92 32.73 -13.65 -14.30
N PRO A 93 32.57 -14.55 -13.30
CA PRO A 93 31.39 -15.43 -13.20
C PRO A 93 30.11 -14.63 -12.94
N ARG A 94 28.94 -15.23 -13.17
CA ARG A 94 27.64 -14.69 -12.75
C ARG A 94 27.69 -14.27 -11.27
N GLU A 95 27.73 -12.97 -11.04
CA GLU A 95 27.42 -12.37 -9.75
C GLU A 95 25.94 -12.64 -9.45
N SER A 96 25.59 -12.75 -8.16
CA SER A 96 24.20 -12.92 -7.73
C SER A 96 23.33 -11.77 -8.28
N SER A 97 22.07 -12.07 -8.61
CA SER A 97 21.09 -11.09 -9.11
C SER A 97 20.98 -9.83 -8.24
N ASP A 98 21.25 -9.95 -6.93
CA ASP A 98 21.26 -8.88 -5.93
C ASP A 98 22.17 -7.66 -6.25
N SER A 99 23.12 -7.75 -7.18
CA SER A 99 24.01 -6.63 -7.56
C SER A 99 23.67 -5.94 -8.89
N ALA A 100 22.72 -6.49 -9.66
CA ALA A 100 22.37 -5.98 -10.98
C ALA A 100 21.48 -4.74 -10.90
N VAL A 101 21.88 -3.65 -11.58
CA VAL A 101 21.05 -2.44 -11.72
C VAL A 101 20.72 -2.18 -13.19
N ILE A 102 19.44 -1.94 -13.50
CA ILE A 102 19.01 -1.49 -14.82
C ILE A 102 18.83 0.03 -14.73
N LEU A 103 19.68 0.78 -15.44
CA LEU A 103 19.65 2.24 -15.43
C LEU A 103 18.90 2.77 -16.65
N ALA A 104 18.01 3.73 -16.40
CA ALA A 104 17.22 4.41 -17.42
C ALA A 104 17.45 5.91 -17.43
N GLN A 105 17.22 6.50 -18.60
CA GLN A 105 17.04 7.94 -18.79
C GLN A 105 15.55 8.19 -19.02
N TYR A 106 15.00 9.17 -18.31
CA TYR A 106 13.62 9.61 -18.44
C TYR A 106 13.61 11.08 -18.86
N SER A 107 12.78 11.42 -19.86
CA SER A 107 12.60 12.79 -20.33
C SER A 107 11.15 13.21 -20.13
N ASN A 108 10.93 14.27 -19.37
CA ASN A 108 9.63 14.92 -19.16
C ASN A 108 9.70 16.42 -19.52
N GLU A 109 8.59 17.15 -19.35
CA GLU A 109 8.54 18.59 -19.64
C GLU A 109 9.49 19.43 -18.77
N GLY A 110 9.88 18.91 -17.59
CA GLY A 110 10.88 19.51 -16.69
C GLY A 110 12.34 19.20 -17.07
N GLY A 111 12.58 18.33 -18.05
CA GLY A 111 13.91 18.00 -18.56
C GLY A 111 14.26 16.51 -18.50
N ILE A 112 15.55 16.21 -18.46
CA ILE A 112 16.08 14.84 -18.54
C ILE A 112 16.65 14.40 -17.19
N GLN A 113 16.01 13.41 -16.58
CA GLN A 113 16.51 12.65 -15.44
C GLN A 113 17.33 11.46 -15.94
N ARG A 114 18.49 11.20 -15.31
CA ARG A 114 19.42 10.13 -15.71
C ARG A 114 19.64 9.16 -14.56
N ASP A 115 20.14 7.98 -14.89
CA ASP A 115 20.60 6.96 -13.96
C ASP A 115 19.51 6.50 -12.98
N ILE A 116 18.25 6.50 -13.44
CA ILE A 116 17.10 5.98 -12.67
C ILE A 116 17.24 4.45 -12.60
N ASN A 117 17.34 3.91 -11.39
CA ASN A 117 17.33 2.46 -11.19
C ASN A 117 15.89 1.92 -11.39
N LEU A 118 15.69 1.11 -12.42
CA LEU A 118 14.42 0.41 -12.65
C LEU A 118 14.33 -0.92 -11.89
N MET A 119 15.44 -1.44 -11.35
CA MET A 119 15.43 -2.79 -10.76
C MET A 119 14.44 -2.91 -9.62
N ASP A 120 14.31 -1.86 -8.80
CA ASP A 120 13.42 -1.85 -7.65
C ASP A 120 11.94 -1.90 -8.13
N SER A 121 11.57 -1.05 -9.09
CA SER A 121 10.24 -1.05 -9.72
C SER A 121 9.91 -2.33 -10.48
N LEU A 122 10.89 -2.95 -11.15
CA LEU A 122 10.71 -4.22 -11.86
C LEU A 122 10.53 -5.40 -10.90
N THR A 123 11.28 -5.41 -9.80
CA THR A 123 11.12 -6.42 -8.74
C THR A 123 9.75 -6.28 -8.07
N GLU A 124 9.32 -5.05 -7.85
CA GLU A 124 7.98 -4.70 -7.36
C GLU A 124 6.86 -5.16 -8.31
N GLU A 125 6.90 -4.79 -9.59
CA GLU A 125 5.84 -5.19 -10.52
C GLU A 125 5.83 -6.71 -10.73
N ALA A 126 6.99 -7.36 -10.84
CA ALA A 126 7.08 -8.83 -10.91
C ALA A 126 6.43 -9.51 -9.69
N TYR A 127 6.62 -8.94 -8.49
CA TYR A 127 5.96 -9.42 -7.28
C TYR A 127 4.44 -9.17 -7.32
N LEU A 128 3.98 -7.98 -7.72
CA LEU A 128 2.56 -7.63 -7.82
C LEU A 128 1.81 -8.31 -8.97
N GLN A 129 2.52 -8.85 -9.97
CA GLN A 129 1.99 -9.74 -10.99
C GLN A 129 1.74 -11.15 -10.41
N ALA A 130 2.65 -11.64 -9.56
CA ALA A 130 2.52 -12.93 -8.88
C ALA A 130 1.56 -12.89 -7.68
N HIS A 131 1.41 -11.72 -7.05
CA HIS A 131 0.61 -11.46 -5.85
C HIS A 131 -0.28 -10.22 -6.01
N PRO A 132 -1.34 -10.25 -6.86
CA PRO A 132 -2.26 -9.13 -7.02
C PRO A 132 -2.90 -8.69 -5.70
N GLU A 133 -3.14 -9.62 -4.78
CA GLU A 133 -3.68 -9.38 -3.44
C GLU A 133 -2.81 -8.48 -2.55
N ALA A 134 -1.51 -8.35 -2.87
CA ALA A 134 -0.60 -7.48 -2.14
C ALA A 134 -0.67 -6.01 -2.58
N ARG A 135 -1.35 -5.68 -3.69
CA ARG A 135 -1.41 -4.30 -4.24
C ARG A 135 -1.94 -3.28 -3.22
N PRO A 136 -3.07 -3.50 -2.52
CA PRO A 136 -3.59 -2.50 -1.58
C PRO A 136 -2.67 -2.31 -0.36
N ALA A 137 -2.13 -3.41 0.17
CA ALA A 137 -1.21 -3.37 1.31
C ALA A 137 0.12 -2.69 0.99
N ARG A 138 0.61 -2.78 -0.24
CA ARG A 138 1.82 -2.07 -0.67
C ARG A 138 1.57 -0.59 -0.96
N ALA A 139 0.41 -0.23 -1.54
CA ALA A 139 0.00 1.17 -1.65
C ALA A 139 -0.17 1.82 -0.25
N PHE A 140 -0.79 1.11 0.69
CA PHE A 140 -0.89 1.51 2.10
C PHE A 140 0.49 1.74 2.75
N HIS A 141 1.51 0.93 2.44
CA HIS A 141 2.89 1.14 2.91
C HIS A 141 3.56 2.41 2.34
N VAL A 142 3.25 2.79 1.10
CA VAL A 142 3.71 4.05 0.49
C VAL A 142 3.10 5.24 1.24
N MET A 143 1.77 5.26 1.41
CA MET A 143 1.06 6.30 2.17
C MET A 143 1.60 6.43 3.61
N CYS A 144 1.84 5.30 4.29
CA CYS A 144 2.46 5.28 5.62
C CYS A 144 3.87 5.90 5.66
N SER A 145 4.63 5.79 4.57
CA SER A 145 5.99 6.32 4.46
C SER A 145 6.01 7.81 4.14
N GLU A 146 5.06 8.27 3.32
CA GLU A 146 4.94 9.65 2.85
C GLU A 146 4.21 10.56 3.83
N GLY A 147 3.39 9.99 4.73
CA GLY A 147 2.58 10.75 5.69
C GLY A 147 1.16 11.05 5.19
N ASP A 148 0.72 10.39 4.11
CA ASP A 148 -0.61 10.61 3.55
C ASP A 148 -1.69 9.86 4.33
N ILE A 149 -2.16 10.49 5.40
CA ILE A 149 -3.26 9.98 6.23
C ILE A 149 -4.56 9.88 5.42
N ALA A 150 -4.85 10.86 4.54
CA ALA A 150 -6.11 10.90 3.81
C ALA A 150 -6.20 9.74 2.81
N GLY A 151 -5.20 9.58 1.93
CA GLY A 151 -5.14 8.48 0.99
C GLY A 151 -5.09 7.11 1.67
N MET A 152 -4.40 7.01 2.82
CA MET A 152 -4.40 5.78 3.64
C MET A 152 -5.80 5.40 4.11
N ILE A 153 -6.59 6.36 4.59
CA ILE A 153 -7.96 6.13 5.09
C ILE A 153 -8.91 5.81 3.94
N ASP A 154 -8.79 6.54 2.83
CA ASP A 154 -9.59 6.32 1.64
C ASP A 154 -9.38 4.91 1.09
N LEU A 155 -8.12 4.48 0.94
CA LEU A 155 -7.78 3.10 0.53
C LEU A 155 -8.38 2.05 1.47
N LEU A 156 -8.24 2.20 2.79
CA LEU A 156 -8.81 1.22 3.73
C LEU A 156 -10.33 1.14 3.68
N ARG A 157 -11.02 2.26 3.43
CA ARG A 157 -12.48 2.28 3.27
C ARG A 157 -12.89 1.58 1.99
N ASP A 158 -12.27 1.93 0.87
CA ASP A 158 -12.65 1.41 -0.44
C ASP A 158 -12.40 -0.12 -0.53
N GLU A 159 -11.29 -0.61 0.06
CA GLU A 159 -11.02 -2.04 0.26
C GLU A 159 -12.03 -2.71 1.20
N SER A 160 -12.45 -2.03 2.28
CA SER A 160 -13.50 -2.54 3.16
C SER A 160 -14.86 -2.65 2.47
N GLU A 161 -15.19 -1.74 1.56
CA GLU A 161 -16.43 -1.77 0.78
C GLU A 161 -16.42 -2.89 -0.27
N GLN A 162 -15.24 -3.21 -0.82
CA GLN A 162 -15.00 -4.40 -1.65
C GLN A 162 -14.97 -5.72 -0.86
N GLY A 163 -14.97 -5.66 0.48
CA GLY A 163 -15.04 -6.82 1.36
C GLY A 163 -13.68 -7.44 1.73
N ALA A 164 -12.58 -6.71 1.54
CA ALA A 164 -11.24 -7.14 1.97
C ALA A 164 -11.09 -7.12 3.50
N ASP A 165 -10.17 -7.95 4.04
CA ASP A 165 -9.76 -7.86 5.44
C ASP A 165 -8.78 -6.70 5.63
N VAL A 166 -9.32 -5.52 5.96
CA VAL A 166 -8.57 -4.32 6.36
C VAL A 166 -7.50 -4.61 7.43
N GLY A 167 -7.76 -5.56 8.33
CA GLY A 167 -6.78 -5.96 9.35
C GLY A 167 -5.54 -6.62 8.77
N SER A 168 -5.70 -7.42 7.70
CA SER A 168 -4.57 -8.01 6.96
C SER A 168 -3.74 -6.94 6.23
N ILE A 169 -4.39 -5.91 5.68
CA ILE A 169 -3.75 -4.77 5.01
C ILE A 169 -2.91 -3.97 6.01
N VAL A 170 -3.51 -3.54 7.12
CA VAL A 170 -2.85 -2.71 8.14
C VAL A 170 -1.67 -3.42 8.82
N ARG A 171 -1.75 -4.75 8.97
CA ARG A 171 -0.70 -5.59 9.60
C ARG A 171 0.22 -6.27 8.60
N TYR A 172 0.09 -6.00 7.30
CA TYR A 172 0.90 -6.61 6.26
C TYR A 172 2.40 -6.36 6.52
N GLN A 173 3.22 -7.37 6.23
CA GLN A 173 4.68 -7.31 6.34
C GLN A 173 5.26 -7.57 4.95
N ASP A 174 5.80 -6.52 4.31
CA ASP A 174 6.19 -6.59 2.90
C ASP A 174 7.53 -7.33 2.73
N PRO A 175 7.56 -8.48 2.02
CA PRO A 175 8.82 -9.19 1.75
C PRO A 175 9.85 -8.34 1.01
N LEU A 176 9.41 -7.43 0.13
CA LEU A 176 10.29 -6.52 -0.60
C LEU A 176 10.89 -5.44 0.30
N ALA A 177 10.15 -5.04 1.35
CA ALA A 177 10.61 -4.07 2.35
C ALA A 177 11.23 -4.74 3.60
N ASN A 178 11.88 -5.90 3.45
CA ASN A 178 12.55 -6.61 4.57
C ASN A 178 11.58 -7.03 5.69
N MET A 179 10.36 -7.48 5.34
CA MET A 179 9.26 -7.80 6.27
C MET A 179 8.83 -6.63 7.17
N LYS A 180 9.11 -5.38 6.80
CA LYS A 180 8.57 -4.21 7.49
C LYS A 180 7.06 -4.13 7.28
N SER A 181 6.35 -3.71 8.32
CA SER A 181 4.96 -3.23 8.21
C SER A 181 4.91 -1.70 8.09
N GLY A 182 3.74 -1.15 7.76
CA GLY A 182 3.50 0.30 7.76
C GLY A 182 3.98 1.02 9.03
N LEU A 183 3.89 0.38 10.20
CA LEU A 183 4.38 0.93 11.48
C LEU A 183 5.92 1.01 11.55
N HIS A 184 6.63 0.07 10.94
CA HIS A 184 8.09 0.15 10.87
C HIS A 184 8.53 1.28 9.93
N LEU A 185 7.82 1.42 8.80
CA LEU A 185 8.11 2.45 7.79
C LEU A 185 7.83 3.86 8.31
N SER A 186 6.67 4.09 8.93
CA SER A 186 6.32 5.40 9.51
C SER A 186 7.26 5.82 10.64
N VAL A 187 7.73 4.87 11.45
CA VAL A 187 8.80 5.12 12.44
C VAL A 187 10.11 5.53 11.77
N GLU A 188 10.61 4.77 10.78
CA GLU A 188 11.85 5.12 10.06
C GLU A 188 11.75 6.45 9.31
N LYS A 189 10.53 6.91 8.98
CA LYS A 189 10.25 8.18 8.30
C LYS A 189 9.87 9.32 9.25
N GLN A 190 9.86 9.09 10.57
CA GLN A 190 9.48 10.08 11.60
C GLN A 190 8.04 10.62 11.44
N GLN A 191 7.12 9.82 10.88
CA GLN A 191 5.74 10.18 10.59
C GLN A 191 4.83 9.95 11.83
N GLU A 192 4.94 10.82 12.84
CA GLU A 192 4.24 10.66 14.13
C GLU A 192 2.73 10.45 13.98
N GLU A 193 2.05 11.21 13.12
CA GLU A 193 0.60 11.13 12.96
C GLU A 193 0.16 9.77 12.36
N ILE A 194 0.93 9.22 11.42
CA ILE A 194 0.73 7.86 10.90
C ILE A 194 0.98 6.83 12.00
N VAL A 195 2.04 6.98 12.80
CA VAL A 195 2.32 6.08 13.93
C VAL A 195 1.13 6.03 14.89
N TRP A 196 0.59 7.19 15.30
CA TRP A 196 -0.60 7.25 16.15
C TRP A 196 -1.84 6.62 15.50
N THR A 197 -2.04 6.85 14.19
CA THR A 197 -3.18 6.29 13.45
C THR A 197 -3.10 4.77 13.35
N LEU A 198 -1.92 4.22 13.07
CA LEU A 198 -1.68 2.77 13.01
C LEU A 198 -1.86 2.11 14.39
N LEU A 199 -1.41 2.77 15.46
CA LEU A 199 -1.65 2.32 16.83
C LEU A 199 -3.14 2.36 17.18
N TRP A 200 -3.88 3.38 16.77
CA TRP A 200 -5.32 3.46 16.97
C TRP A 200 -6.05 2.32 16.26
N LEU A 201 -5.74 2.12 14.97
CA LEU A 201 -6.35 1.09 14.14
C LEU A 201 -6.08 -0.32 14.66
N SER A 202 -4.81 -0.68 14.92
CA SER A 202 -4.40 -2.09 15.07
C SER A 202 -3.52 -2.43 16.28
N SER A 203 -3.54 -1.64 17.36
CA SER A 203 -2.92 -2.03 18.65
C SER A 203 -3.96 -2.34 19.75
N THR A 204 -3.53 -3.11 20.75
CA THR A 204 -4.30 -3.41 21.98
C THR A 204 -4.17 -2.33 23.06
N LEU A 205 -3.54 -1.18 22.77
CA LEU A 205 -3.49 -0.04 23.69
C LEU A 205 -4.91 0.42 24.09
N ALA A 206 -5.11 0.68 25.37
CA ALA A 206 -6.35 1.24 25.87
C ALA A 206 -6.66 2.61 25.23
N THR A 207 -7.93 2.90 24.95
CA THR A 207 -8.36 4.18 24.36
C THR A 207 -7.94 5.41 25.19
N GLU A 208 -7.77 5.27 26.51
CA GLU A 208 -7.28 6.34 27.40
C GLU A 208 -5.77 6.60 27.30
N SER A 209 -5.01 5.75 26.61
CA SER A 209 -3.58 5.94 26.36
C SER A 209 -3.29 6.84 25.15
N PHE A 210 -4.31 7.20 24.37
CA PHE A 210 -4.18 8.05 23.18
C PHE A 210 -4.42 9.53 23.54
N PRO A 211 -3.61 10.47 23.01
CA PRO A 211 -3.84 11.90 23.18
C PRO A 211 -5.23 12.32 22.67
N ASP A 212 -5.90 13.25 23.36
CA ASP A 212 -7.25 13.73 22.98
C ASP A 212 -7.34 14.17 21.51
N LEU A 213 -6.29 14.80 20.99
CA LEU A 213 -6.20 15.22 19.59
C LEU A 213 -6.29 14.03 18.61
N VAL A 214 -5.60 12.92 18.90
CA VAL A 214 -5.64 11.70 18.09
C VAL A 214 -7.03 11.07 18.13
N ARG A 215 -7.69 11.09 19.30
CA ARG A 215 -9.04 10.52 19.48
C ARG A 215 -10.09 11.30 18.69
N HIS A 216 -10.09 12.63 18.83
CA HIS A 216 -11.02 13.48 18.08
C HIS A 216 -10.75 13.44 16.56
N ALA A 217 -9.48 13.40 16.13
CA ALA A 217 -9.16 13.24 14.72
C ALA A 217 -9.68 11.90 14.17
N ALA A 218 -9.48 10.80 14.92
CA ALA A 218 -10.03 9.51 14.55
C ALA A 218 -11.57 9.53 14.45
N GLU A 219 -12.26 10.21 15.36
CA GLU A 219 -13.72 10.41 15.28
C GLU A 219 -14.15 11.25 14.06
N GLU A 220 -13.42 12.32 13.73
CA GLU A 220 -13.69 13.19 12.57
C GLU A 220 -13.51 12.45 11.24
N PHE A 221 -12.46 11.64 11.12
CA PHE A 221 -12.22 10.77 9.96
C PHE A 221 -13.04 9.48 9.96
N GLY A 222 -13.90 9.25 10.96
CA GLY A 222 -14.73 8.04 11.07
C GLY A 222 -13.94 6.74 11.35
N LEU A 223 -12.69 6.85 11.82
CA LEU A 223 -11.80 5.73 12.12
C LEU A 223 -12.22 4.98 13.37
N GLY A 224 -12.97 3.90 13.16
CA GLY A 224 -13.12 2.84 14.15
C GLY A 224 -11.77 2.19 14.50
N ARG A 225 -11.75 1.44 15.61
CA ARG A 225 -10.63 0.57 15.97
C ARG A 225 -10.92 -0.86 15.52
N LEU A 226 -9.93 -1.56 14.99
CA LEU A 226 -10.07 -2.97 14.66
C LEU A 226 -10.17 -3.80 15.95
N SER A 227 -10.85 -4.95 15.89
CA SER A 227 -10.77 -5.93 16.97
C SER A 227 -9.44 -6.67 16.85
N VAL A 228 -8.54 -6.47 17.81
CA VAL A 228 -7.16 -6.96 17.78
C VAL A 228 -6.92 -7.90 18.95
N GLN A 229 -6.47 -9.13 18.68
CA GLN A 229 -5.99 -10.04 19.71
C GLN A 229 -4.53 -9.73 20.07
N ALA A 230 -4.06 -10.14 21.25
CA ALA A 230 -2.70 -9.83 21.72
C ALA A 230 -1.58 -10.36 20.80
N ASN A 231 -1.84 -11.41 20.02
CA ASN A 231 -0.92 -11.97 19.01
C ASN A 231 -1.00 -11.25 17.64
N GLU A 232 -1.95 -10.34 17.47
CA GLU A 232 -2.19 -9.54 16.26
C GLU A 232 -1.83 -8.06 16.47
N ASP A 233 -1.30 -7.70 17.64
CA ASP A 233 -0.92 -6.33 17.94
C ASP A 233 0.19 -5.84 17.01
N ILE A 234 -0.08 -4.76 16.28
CA ILE A 234 0.85 -4.16 15.32
C ILE A 234 2.21 -3.78 15.95
N ARG A 235 2.25 -3.46 17.24
CA ARG A 235 3.48 -3.17 18.01
C ARG A 235 4.40 -4.40 18.10
N GLY A 236 3.82 -5.60 18.12
CA GLY A 236 4.51 -6.88 18.26
C GLY A 236 5.12 -7.43 16.98
N LEU A 237 4.78 -6.87 15.82
CA LEU A 237 5.34 -7.27 14.52
C LEU A 237 6.86 -7.02 14.47
N ARG A 238 7.57 -7.83 13.67
CA ARG A 238 9.03 -7.80 13.58
C ARG A 238 9.52 -7.84 12.13
N ASP A 239 10.45 -6.96 11.78
CA ASP A 239 11.16 -7.01 10.50
C ASP A 239 12.03 -8.29 10.36
N CYS A 240 12.66 -8.48 9.19
CA CYS A 240 13.50 -9.66 8.93
C CYS A 240 14.74 -9.77 9.84
N HIS A 241 15.11 -8.68 10.54
CA HIS A 241 16.18 -8.65 11.54
C HIS A 241 15.65 -8.92 12.96
N GLY A 242 14.36 -9.19 13.12
CA GLY A 242 13.69 -9.41 14.40
C GLY A 242 13.40 -8.13 15.19
N ARG A 243 13.58 -6.94 14.61
CA ARG A 243 13.36 -5.65 15.26
C ARG A 243 11.88 -5.29 15.25
N THR A 244 11.35 -4.78 16.35
CA THR A 244 10.02 -4.13 16.41
C THR A 244 10.13 -2.66 16.03
N ALA A 245 8.99 -2.01 15.76
CA ALA A 245 8.90 -0.55 15.60
C ALA A 245 9.53 0.22 16.79
N GLU A 246 9.30 -0.23 18.03
CA GLU A 246 9.95 0.31 19.23
C GLU A 246 11.49 0.22 19.18
N THR A 247 12.02 -0.89 18.65
CA THR A 247 13.46 -1.12 18.51
C THR A 247 14.08 -0.16 17.50
N ILE A 248 13.36 0.14 16.42
CA ILE A 248 13.78 1.11 15.40
C ILE A 248 13.71 2.53 15.97
N ALA A 249 12.60 2.92 16.59
CA ALA A 249 12.44 4.24 17.19
C ALA A 249 13.53 4.54 18.24
N LYS A 250 13.97 3.54 19.02
CA LYS A 250 15.09 3.70 19.98
C LYS A 250 16.45 4.00 19.30
N GLN A 251 16.62 3.73 18.01
CA GLN A 251 17.85 4.02 17.25
C GLN A 251 17.90 5.46 16.76
N ASP A 252 16.74 6.02 16.40
CA ASP A 252 16.55 7.44 16.06
C ASP A 252 15.24 7.97 16.67
N PRO A 253 15.24 8.41 17.95
CA PRO A 253 14.02 8.80 18.64
C PRO A 253 13.29 9.99 18.02
N GLY A 254 14.01 10.91 17.37
CA GLY A 254 13.47 12.06 16.65
C GLY A 254 12.25 12.72 17.34
N VAL A 255 11.17 12.90 16.57
CA VAL A 255 9.88 13.42 17.08
C VAL A 255 9.14 12.39 17.94
N LEU A 256 9.38 11.10 17.69
CA LEU A 256 8.75 9.95 18.36
C LEU A 256 9.22 9.73 19.81
N SER A 257 10.14 10.55 20.31
CA SER A 257 10.68 10.50 21.68
C SER A 257 9.56 10.46 22.74
N VAL A 258 8.48 11.23 22.55
CA VAL A 258 7.34 11.27 23.48
C VAL A 258 6.55 9.95 23.47
N LEU A 259 6.37 9.30 22.31
CA LEU A 259 5.74 7.97 22.22
C LEU A 259 6.57 6.90 22.92
N LEU A 260 7.90 6.97 22.78
CA LEU A 260 8.83 6.06 23.43
C LEU A 260 8.80 6.19 24.96
N GLU A 261 8.83 7.43 25.48
CA GLU A 261 8.74 7.71 26.91
C GLU A 261 7.37 7.31 27.49
N GLY A 262 6.30 7.48 26.72
CA GLY A 262 4.96 7.01 27.07
C GLY A 262 4.74 5.49 26.95
N GLY A 263 5.72 4.74 26.42
CA GLY A 263 5.60 3.29 26.21
C GLY A 263 4.61 2.88 25.11
N ALA A 264 4.17 3.80 24.25
CA ALA A 264 3.14 3.55 23.25
C ALA A 264 3.56 2.53 22.17
N LEU A 265 4.87 2.40 21.90
CA LEU A 265 5.42 1.42 20.97
C LEU A 265 5.77 0.07 21.63
N THR A 266 5.80 -0.02 22.96
CA THR A 266 6.05 -1.28 23.67
C THR A 266 4.82 -2.18 23.56
N PRO A 267 4.92 -3.46 23.12
CA PRO A 267 3.77 -4.38 23.02
C PRO A 267 3.13 -4.71 24.38
#